data_AF-A0A8S3EVH4-F1
#
_entry.id   AF-A0A8S3EVH4-F1
#
_cell.length_a   1.000
_cell.length_b   1.000
_cell.length_c   1.000
_cell.angle_alpha   90.00
_cell.angle_beta   90.00
_cell.angle_gamma   90.00
#
_symmetry.space_group_name_H-M   'P 1'
#
loop_
_entity.id
_entity.type
_entity.pdbx_description
1 polymer ?
#
loop_
_entity_poly.entity_id
_entity_poly.type
_entity_poly.pdbx_seq_one_letter_code
_entity_poly.pdbx_strand_id
1 'polypeptide(L)'
;PTTIWNASDYQSNSEYYQSLISPRNFDQSDNLRLDRLSSPQFHPTNGKSIIYLRRQYHMPDLRGSTTTLHWLDLETNTTVQLTRPIWGIHDQQFFWVDNNTILFLSNRASTDLRQIFQLTLPANVSQTADFIDPIQITNYPLNIDNLLVNRQASRLAFSCQVYPNLTIEETADRQMAEKASDRSIYQFDKLFIRHWDEYMTGRRHHPFLVQIARRSNGIFNFSSEPFDVLFSVDSDSPTRPFGDAKVQWSFSATGNSFAYTRQYDETSAVTWTTNLDIWTVNLSVPEHLSVCITCDNLATDTDPSYSPTDDSILVYRSHSIPGYESDQFKVKIYNSQPYYFHLVQ
;
A
#
# COMPACT_ATOMS: atom_id res chain seq x y z
N PRO A 1 5.17 -16.12 29.58
CA PRO A 1 6.63 -16.04 29.33
C PRO A 1 6.89 -15.68 27.86
N THR A 2 6.97 -14.39 27.56
CA THR A 2 7.34 -13.87 26.24
C THR A 2 8.85 -13.92 26.14
N THR A 3 9.39 -15.02 25.60
CA THR A 3 10.78 -15.05 25.15
C THR A 3 10.90 -13.99 24.06
N ILE A 4 11.67 -12.93 24.33
CA ILE A 4 12.05 -11.94 23.32
C ILE A 4 13.03 -12.67 22.39
N TRP A 5 12.57 -13.02 21.19
CA TRP A 5 13.36 -13.76 20.20
C TRP A 5 14.42 -12.86 19.57
N ASN A 6 15.64 -13.37 19.42
CA ASN A 6 16.76 -12.62 18.87
C ASN A 6 16.98 -13.00 17.40
N ALA A 7 17.51 -12.06 16.60
CA ALA A 7 17.81 -12.30 15.19
C ALA A 7 18.81 -13.46 14.94
N SER A 8 19.56 -13.87 15.97
CA SER A 8 20.44 -15.06 15.95
C SER A 8 19.69 -16.38 15.82
N ASP A 9 18.40 -16.40 16.13
CA ASP A 9 17.56 -17.60 16.10
C ASP A 9 17.01 -17.87 14.68
N TYR A 10 17.40 -17.05 13.69
CA TYR A 10 17.06 -17.24 12.28
C TYR A 10 17.88 -18.37 11.65
N GLN A 11 17.21 -19.44 11.24
CA GLN A 11 17.76 -20.46 10.34
C GLN A 11 17.12 -20.31 8.97
N SER A 12 17.93 -20.11 7.94
CA SER A 12 17.41 -19.97 6.58
C SER A 12 16.93 -21.33 6.05
N ASN A 13 15.86 -21.35 5.25
CA ASN A 13 15.37 -22.57 4.61
C ASN A 13 16.37 -23.18 3.59
N SER A 14 17.51 -22.53 3.31
CA SER A 14 18.50 -22.99 2.33
C SER A 14 19.06 -24.37 2.69
N GLU A 15 19.33 -24.66 3.96
CA GLU A 15 19.86 -25.95 4.41
C GLU A 15 18.86 -27.09 4.14
N TYR A 16 17.57 -26.83 4.38
CA TYR A 16 16.52 -27.79 4.07
C TYR A 16 16.50 -28.11 2.57
N TYR A 17 16.52 -27.09 1.71
CA TYR A 17 16.51 -27.31 0.27
C TYR A 17 17.81 -27.95 -0.25
N GLN A 18 18.96 -27.61 0.33
CA GLN A 18 20.23 -28.25 -0.01
C GLN A 18 20.29 -29.72 0.40
N SER A 19 19.53 -30.12 1.45
CA SER A 19 19.43 -31.53 1.86
C SER A 19 18.62 -32.40 0.88
N LEU A 20 17.85 -31.79 -0.03
CA LEU A 20 17.06 -32.50 -1.04
C LEU A 20 17.94 -32.96 -2.21
N ILE A 21 18.69 -34.04 -2.00
CA ILE A 21 19.69 -34.55 -2.96
C ILE A 21 19.12 -35.48 -4.06
N SER A 22 17.85 -35.88 -3.94
CA SER A 22 17.18 -36.78 -4.89
C SER A 22 15.80 -36.24 -5.26
N PRO A 23 15.35 -36.43 -6.51
CA PRO A 23 13.99 -36.10 -6.91
C PRO A 23 12.98 -36.82 -6.01
N ARG A 24 12.00 -36.06 -5.51
CA ARG A 24 10.89 -36.56 -4.70
C ARG A 24 9.60 -35.83 -5.09
N ASN A 25 8.46 -36.40 -4.71
CA ASN A 25 7.19 -35.70 -4.88
C ASN A 25 7.16 -34.45 -3.99
N PHE A 26 6.59 -33.38 -4.54
CA PHE A 26 6.28 -32.17 -3.78
C PHE A 26 5.23 -32.49 -2.71
N ASP A 27 5.44 -32.02 -1.49
CA ASP A 27 4.51 -32.21 -0.38
C ASP A 27 4.17 -30.91 0.36
N GLN A 28 3.37 -31.04 1.42
CA GLN A 28 2.94 -29.91 2.23
C GLN A 28 4.13 -29.20 2.92
N SER A 29 5.18 -29.92 3.30
CA SER A 29 6.36 -29.35 3.92
C SER A 29 7.11 -28.43 2.96
N ASP A 30 7.19 -28.82 1.68
CA ASP A 30 7.76 -27.96 0.64
C ASP A 30 6.95 -26.66 0.54
N ASN A 31 5.62 -26.77 0.43
CA ASN A 31 4.75 -25.61 0.32
C ASN A 31 4.91 -24.63 1.50
N LEU A 32 5.01 -25.16 2.72
CA LEU A 32 5.12 -24.38 3.94
C LEU A 32 6.51 -23.73 4.10
N ARG A 33 7.57 -24.36 3.57
CA ARG A 33 8.96 -23.87 3.63
C ARG A 33 9.34 -22.93 2.50
N LEU A 34 8.52 -22.87 1.45
CA LEU A 34 8.81 -22.03 0.29
C LEU A 34 8.75 -20.56 0.67
N ASP A 35 9.87 -19.88 0.49
CA ASP A 35 9.91 -18.43 0.60
C ASP A 35 9.01 -17.81 -0.48
N ARG A 36 8.30 -16.74 -0.11
CA ARG A 36 7.44 -15.99 -1.03
C ARG A 36 8.17 -14.72 -1.45
N LEU A 37 8.51 -14.62 -2.72
CA LEU A 37 9.10 -13.42 -3.30
C LEU A 37 8.01 -12.51 -3.87
N SER A 38 8.11 -11.20 -3.67
CA SER A 38 7.12 -10.25 -4.19
C SER A 38 7.68 -8.85 -4.43
N SER A 39 6.92 -8.03 -5.16
CA SER A 39 7.23 -6.63 -5.44
C SER A 39 8.63 -6.35 -5.98
N PRO A 40 9.15 -7.08 -7.00
CA PRO A 40 10.45 -6.74 -7.57
C PRO A 40 10.40 -5.34 -8.22
N GLN A 41 11.33 -4.47 -7.88
CA GLN A 41 11.50 -3.15 -8.50
C GLN A 41 12.95 -2.98 -8.94
N PHE A 42 13.14 -2.61 -10.21
CA PHE A 42 14.44 -2.21 -10.72
C PHE A 42 14.94 -0.95 -10.02
N HIS A 43 16.25 -0.84 -9.85
CA HIS A 43 16.88 0.40 -9.47
C HIS A 43 16.58 1.49 -10.50
N PRO A 44 16.17 2.70 -10.08
CA PRO A 44 15.49 3.67 -10.96
C PRO A 44 16.34 4.22 -12.11
N THR A 45 17.67 4.26 -11.95
CA THR A 45 18.58 4.83 -12.97
C THR A 45 19.49 3.82 -13.67
N ASN A 46 20.05 2.84 -12.96
CA ASN A 46 20.99 1.90 -13.58
C ASN A 46 20.34 0.66 -14.18
N GLY A 47 19.15 0.24 -13.72
CA GLY A 47 18.47 -0.97 -14.19
C GLY A 47 19.25 -2.29 -13.98
N LYS A 48 20.37 -2.25 -13.24
CA LYS A 48 21.30 -3.39 -13.04
C LYS A 48 21.04 -4.16 -11.76
N SER A 49 20.15 -3.66 -10.91
CA SER A 49 19.78 -4.34 -9.67
C SER A 49 18.29 -4.24 -9.41
N ILE A 50 17.81 -5.18 -8.59
CA ILE A 50 16.42 -5.28 -8.17
C ILE A 50 16.37 -5.25 -6.64
N ILE A 51 15.41 -4.52 -6.08
CA ILE A 51 14.95 -4.76 -4.71
C ILE A 51 13.67 -5.58 -4.77
N TYR A 52 13.53 -6.55 -3.87
CA TYR A 52 12.34 -7.37 -3.72
C TYR A 52 12.07 -7.70 -2.25
N LEU A 53 10.84 -8.08 -1.96
CA LEU A 53 10.43 -8.57 -0.64
C LEU A 53 10.53 -10.10 -0.61
N ARG A 54 11.05 -10.64 0.48
CA ARG A 54 11.06 -12.09 0.77
C ARG A 54 10.29 -12.32 2.06
N ARG A 55 9.17 -13.06 1.98
CA ARG A 55 8.45 -13.55 3.15
C ARG A 55 8.87 -14.98 3.46
N GLN A 56 9.11 -15.23 4.74
CA GLN A 56 9.53 -16.53 5.26
C GLN A 56 8.66 -16.91 6.45
N TYR A 57 8.45 -18.21 6.65
CA TYR A 57 7.74 -18.75 7.81
C TYR A 57 8.74 -19.35 8.80
N HIS A 58 8.44 -19.20 10.08
CA HIS A 58 9.21 -19.82 11.14
C HIS A 58 9.02 -21.34 11.08
N MET A 59 10.12 -22.07 11.20
CA MET A 59 10.15 -23.53 11.16
C MET A 59 10.74 -24.08 12.45
N PRO A 60 10.27 -25.26 12.93
CA PRO A 60 9.27 -26.13 12.32
C PRO A 60 7.81 -25.83 12.71
N ASP A 61 7.57 -24.90 13.63
CA ASP A 61 6.24 -24.77 14.28
C ASP A 61 5.23 -23.90 13.53
N LEU A 62 5.65 -23.15 12.50
CA LEU A 62 4.82 -22.25 11.69
C LEU A 62 4.11 -21.14 12.48
N ARG A 63 4.60 -20.82 13.69
CA ARG A 63 3.96 -19.86 14.59
C ARG A 63 4.27 -18.40 14.28
N GLY A 64 5.05 -18.15 13.23
CA GLY A 64 5.44 -16.80 12.84
C GLY A 64 5.82 -16.71 11.38
N SER A 65 5.84 -15.49 10.87
CA SER A 65 6.46 -15.16 9.59
C SER A 65 7.18 -13.82 9.70
N THR A 66 8.10 -13.55 8.79
CA THR A 66 8.75 -12.25 8.64
C THR A 66 8.84 -11.91 7.16
N THR A 67 8.83 -10.62 6.83
CA THR A 67 9.08 -10.14 5.47
C THR A 67 10.23 -9.15 5.51
N THR A 68 11.27 -9.39 4.71
CA THR A 68 12.47 -8.57 4.64
C THR A 68 12.72 -8.05 3.22
N LEU A 69 13.47 -6.95 3.13
CA LEU A 69 13.94 -6.39 1.87
C LEU A 69 15.25 -7.06 1.45
N HIS A 70 15.34 -7.40 0.17
CA HIS A 70 16.52 -8.00 -0.44
C HIS A 70 16.91 -7.22 -1.70
N TRP A 71 18.21 -7.14 -1.95
CA TRP A 71 18.80 -6.57 -3.14
C TRP A 71 19.47 -7.68 -3.95
N LEU A 72 19.28 -7.66 -5.27
CA LEU A 72 19.89 -8.58 -6.23
C LEU A 72 20.64 -7.78 -7.29
N ASP A 73 21.91 -8.09 -7.47
CA ASP A 73 22.71 -7.68 -8.62
C ASP A 73 22.41 -8.61 -9.81
N LEU A 74 22.00 -8.06 -10.95
CA LEU A 74 21.61 -8.85 -12.12
C LEU A 74 22.80 -9.33 -12.96
N GLU A 75 23.97 -8.73 -12.80
CA GLU A 75 25.17 -9.09 -13.57
C GLU A 75 25.94 -10.22 -12.88
N THR A 76 26.02 -10.16 -11.54
CA THR A 76 26.80 -11.10 -10.73
C THR A 76 25.95 -12.14 -10.02
N ASN A 77 24.61 -11.99 -10.01
CA ASN A 77 23.68 -12.77 -9.18
C ASN A 77 23.95 -12.67 -7.68
N THR A 78 24.66 -11.63 -7.24
CA THR A 78 24.92 -11.38 -5.82
C THR A 78 23.63 -10.91 -5.15
N THR A 79 23.23 -11.57 -4.06
CA THR A 79 22.10 -11.16 -3.23
C THR A 79 22.54 -10.67 -1.86
N VAL A 80 21.95 -9.57 -1.41
CA VAL A 80 22.15 -8.98 -0.08
C VAL A 80 20.80 -8.83 0.59
N GLN A 81 20.67 -9.33 1.82
CA GLN A 81 19.51 -9.04 2.65
C GLN A 81 19.70 -7.67 3.30
N LEU A 82 18.82 -6.73 2.98
CA LEU A 82 18.96 -5.34 3.40
C LEU A 82 18.48 -5.12 4.83
N THR A 83 17.36 -5.73 5.22
CA THR A 83 16.76 -5.54 6.55
C THR A 83 16.90 -6.78 7.43
N ARG A 84 17.11 -6.53 8.74
CA ARG A 84 17.20 -7.58 9.76
C ARG A 84 15.89 -8.40 9.81
N PRO A 85 15.96 -9.75 9.80
CA PRO A 85 14.78 -10.58 9.95
C PRO A 85 14.36 -10.62 11.41
N ILE A 86 13.10 -10.30 11.69
CA ILE A 86 12.50 -10.36 13.04
C ILE A 86 11.12 -11.00 12.88
N TRP A 87 10.87 -12.11 13.59
CA TRP A 87 9.59 -12.81 13.50
C TRP A 87 8.44 -11.92 13.98
N GLY A 88 7.36 -11.87 13.19
CA GLY A 88 6.23 -10.96 13.41
C GLY A 88 6.43 -9.55 12.82
N ILE A 89 7.63 -9.25 12.29
CA ILE A 89 7.91 -8.00 11.58
C ILE A 89 7.81 -8.20 10.08
N HIS A 90 7.12 -7.28 9.42
CA HIS A 90 6.80 -7.35 8.00
C HIS A 90 7.12 -6.04 7.29
N ASP A 91 8.15 -6.07 6.45
CA ASP A 91 8.42 -5.00 5.48
C ASP A 91 7.50 -5.18 4.25
N GLN A 92 6.83 -4.10 3.83
CA GLN A 92 5.80 -4.15 2.80
C GLN A 92 5.77 -2.86 1.97
N GLN A 93 5.18 -2.93 0.77
CA GLN A 93 4.88 -1.78 -0.11
C GLN A 93 5.98 -0.71 -0.16
N PHE A 94 7.16 -1.08 -0.66
CA PHE A 94 8.27 -0.13 -0.81
C PHE A 94 8.22 0.63 -2.14
N PHE A 95 8.81 1.83 -2.14
CA PHE A 95 8.94 2.74 -3.28
C PHE A 95 10.29 3.46 -3.23
N TRP A 96 10.95 3.59 -4.39
CA TRP A 96 12.10 4.47 -4.55
C TRP A 96 11.68 5.94 -4.42
N VAL A 97 12.46 6.71 -3.66
CA VAL A 97 12.31 8.17 -3.56
C VAL A 97 13.48 8.93 -4.15
N ASP A 98 14.60 8.24 -4.36
CA ASP A 98 15.74 8.68 -5.16
C ASP A 98 16.53 7.44 -5.62
N ASN A 99 17.80 7.62 -6.00
CA ASN A 99 18.65 6.54 -6.51
C ASN A 99 19.18 5.59 -5.45
N ASN A 100 19.11 5.92 -4.16
CA ASN A 100 19.63 5.08 -3.11
C ASN A 100 18.72 4.98 -1.89
N THR A 101 17.55 5.61 -1.92
CA THR A 101 16.63 5.68 -0.79
C THR A 101 15.28 5.10 -1.19
N ILE A 102 14.74 4.25 -0.33
CA ILE A 102 13.37 3.74 -0.43
C ILE A 102 12.57 4.13 0.80
N LEU A 103 11.27 4.37 0.59
CA LEU A 103 10.27 4.40 1.65
C LEU A 103 9.46 3.10 1.62
N PHE A 104 9.06 2.58 2.78
CA PHE A 104 8.31 1.33 2.88
C PHE A 104 7.50 1.27 4.17
N LEU A 105 6.53 0.37 4.23
CA LEU A 105 5.77 0.12 5.44
C LEU A 105 6.42 -0.98 6.29
N SER A 106 6.45 -0.80 7.60
CA SER A 106 6.95 -1.82 8.54
C SER A 106 6.33 -1.64 9.91
N ASN A 107 6.18 -2.73 10.67
CA ASN A 107 5.80 -2.72 12.09
C ASN A 107 7.01 -2.93 13.01
N ARG A 108 8.23 -2.64 12.53
CA ARG A 108 9.48 -2.90 13.26
C ARG A 108 9.67 -2.12 14.56
N ALA A 109 9.06 -0.94 14.70
CA ALA A 109 9.17 -0.14 15.92
C ALA A 109 8.16 -0.54 17.00
N SER A 110 7.02 -1.11 16.59
CA SER A 110 5.97 -1.64 17.46
C SER A 110 5.24 -2.74 16.71
N THR A 111 5.19 -3.94 17.28
CA THR A 111 4.58 -5.11 16.62
C THR A 111 3.12 -4.88 16.21
N ASP A 112 2.45 -3.93 16.86
CA ASP A 112 1.03 -3.65 16.69
C ASP A 112 0.73 -2.50 15.71
N LEU A 113 1.75 -1.69 15.36
CA LEU A 113 1.59 -0.49 14.54
C LEU A 113 2.56 -0.48 13.36
N ARG A 114 1.99 -0.56 12.17
CA ARG A 114 2.69 -0.32 10.91
C ARG A 114 2.82 1.18 10.65
N GLN A 115 4.04 1.61 10.38
CA GLN A 115 4.40 3.00 10.08
C GLN A 115 5.26 3.05 8.80
N ILE A 116 5.53 4.24 8.27
CA ILE A 116 6.44 4.41 7.14
C ILE A 116 7.87 4.52 7.66
N PHE A 117 8.78 3.82 6.98
CA PHE A 117 10.21 3.79 7.24
C PHE A 117 10.99 4.16 5.99
N GLN A 118 12.17 4.73 6.20
CA GLN A 118 13.17 5.01 5.19
C GLN A 118 14.33 4.02 5.31
N LEU A 119 14.80 3.50 4.18
CA LEU A 119 16.07 2.77 4.08
C LEU A 119 16.96 3.48 3.07
N THR A 120 18.17 3.86 3.48
CA THR A 120 19.18 4.45 2.60
C THR A 120 20.27 3.42 2.32
N LEU A 121 20.42 3.04 1.05
CA LEU A 121 21.42 2.10 0.57
C LEU A 121 22.82 2.74 0.56
N PRO A 122 23.86 2.00 0.98
CA PRO A 122 25.24 2.42 0.79
C PRO A 122 25.63 2.39 -0.69
N ALA A 123 26.69 3.11 -1.06
CA ALA A 123 27.17 3.18 -2.44
C ALA A 123 27.56 1.79 -3.02
N ASN A 124 28.04 0.89 -2.17
CA ASN A 124 28.38 -0.47 -2.56
C ASN A 124 27.55 -1.49 -1.78
N VAL A 125 26.33 -1.74 -2.26
CA VAL A 125 25.39 -2.66 -1.61
C VAL A 125 25.96 -4.07 -1.49
N SER A 126 26.71 -4.56 -2.51
CA SER A 126 27.31 -5.91 -2.51
C SER A 126 28.30 -6.18 -1.37
N GLN A 127 28.89 -5.15 -0.78
CA GLN A 127 29.85 -5.28 0.34
C GLN A 127 29.21 -5.00 1.71
N THR A 128 27.89 -4.91 1.76
CA THR A 128 27.14 -4.69 3.01
C THR A 128 27.22 -5.95 3.86
N ALA A 129 28.07 -5.92 4.90
CA ALA A 129 28.30 -7.06 5.80
C ALA A 129 27.19 -7.24 6.85
N ASP A 130 26.63 -6.12 7.32
CA ASP A 130 25.55 -6.08 8.31
C ASP A 130 24.23 -5.60 7.68
N PHE A 131 23.11 -5.85 8.35
CA PHE A 131 21.83 -5.26 7.94
C PHE A 131 21.86 -3.73 8.03
N ILE A 132 21.07 -3.08 7.17
CA ILE A 132 20.89 -1.63 7.19
C ILE A 132 19.71 -1.32 8.12
N ASP A 133 19.95 -0.47 9.11
CA ASP A 133 18.91 -0.04 10.07
C ASP A 133 18.00 1.03 9.44
N PRO A 134 16.70 0.77 9.30
CA PRO A 134 15.76 1.73 8.74
C PRO A 134 15.38 2.80 9.76
N ILE A 135 15.03 3.98 9.26
CA ILE A 135 14.62 5.13 10.06
C ILE A 135 13.10 5.28 9.96
N GLN A 136 12.40 5.29 11.10
CA GLN A 136 10.97 5.56 11.13
C GLN A 136 10.69 7.02 10.76
N ILE A 137 9.79 7.26 9.81
CA ILE A 137 9.44 8.62 9.35
C ILE A 137 8.07 9.11 9.82
N THR A 138 7.18 8.21 10.24
CA THR A 138 5.86 8.53 10.81
C THR A 138 5.66 7.88 12.18
N ASN A 139 4.83 8.49 13.03
CA ASN A 139 4.50 7.95 14.35
C ASN A 139 3.03 8.21 14.70
N TYR A 140 2.12 7.68 13.88
CA TYR A 140 0.68 7.80 14.11
C TYR A 140 0.18 6.78 15.14
N PRO A 141 -0.91 7.09 15.87
CA PRO A 141 -1.52 6.16 16.83
C PRO A 141 -2.32 5.03 16.15
N LEU A 142 -2.44 5.04 14.82
CA LEU A 142 -3.12 4.01 14.02
C LEU A 142 -2.14 3.35 13.02
N ASN A 143 -2.54 2.18 12.52
CA ASN A 143 -1.83 1.50 11.43
C ASN A 143 -1.93 2.31 10.13
N ILE A 144 -0.79 2.46 9.46
CA ILE A 144 -0.75 2.81 8.04
C ILE A 144 -0.87 1.50 7.24
N ASP A 145 -1.98 1.35 6.52
CA ASP A 145 -2.30 0.11 5.81
C ASP A 145 -1.72 0.09 4.39
N ASN A 146 -1.69 1.26 3.74
CA ASN A 146 -1.27 1.43 2.36
C ASN A 146 -0.28 2.58 2.19
N LEU A 147 0.59 2.48 1.17
CA LEU A 147 1.52 3.53 0.75
C LEU A 147 1.56 3.63 -0.78
N LEU A 148 1.62 4.86 -1.27
CA LEU A 148 1.96 5.20 -2.66
C LEU A 148 2.81 6.46 -2.66
N VAL A 149 3.89 6.48 -3.45
CA VAL A 149 4.73 7.67 -3.63
C VAL A 149 4.68 8.13 -5.08
N ASN A 150 4.57 9.44 -5.32
CA ASN A 150 4.57 9.96 -6.69
C ASN A 150 5.97 9.84 -7.32
N ARG A 151 6.03 9.87 -8.65
CA ARG A 151 7.29 9.66 -9.41
C ARG A 151 8.41 10.65 -9.05
N GLN A 152 8.05 11.87 -8.68
CA GLN A 152 9.01 12.91 -8.30
C GLN A 152 9.44 12.86 -6.82
N ALA A 153 8.88 11.93 -6.04
CA ALA A 153 9.11 11.83 -4.60
C ALA A 153 8.87 13.14 -3.85
N SER A 154 7.89 13.93 -4.30
CA SER A 154 7.46 15.19 -3.71
C SER A 154 6.14 15.04 -2.94
N ARG A 155 5.41 13.95 -3.15
CA ARG A 155 4.17 13.62 -2.46
C ARG A 155 4.07 12.13 -2.20
N LEU A 156 3.36 11.78 -1.13
CA LEU A 156 2.89 10.42 -0.90
C LEU A 156 1.42 10.41 -0.51
N ALA A 157 0.79 9.26 -0.75
CA ALA A 157 -0.52 8.90 -0.22
C ALA A 157 -0.34 7.72 0.73
N PHE A 158 -1.06 7.73 1.84
CA PHE A 158 -1.16 6.59 2.75
C PHE A 158 -2.60 6.41 3.20
N SER A 159 -2.98 5.23 3.70
CA SER A 159 -4.31 5.05 4.32
C SER A 159 -4.23 4.64 5.77
N CYS A 160 -5.19 5.13 6.55
CA CYS A 160 -5.54 4.63 7.86
C CYS A 160 -7.02 4.21 7.85
N GLN A 161 -7.38 3.25 8.71
CA GLN A 161 -8.79 3.02 9.03
C GLN A 161 -9.30 4.07 10.03
N VAL A 162 -10.09 5.03 9.56
CA VAL A 162 -10.66 6.12 10.37
C VAL A 162 -12.18 6.13 10.33
N TYR A 163 -12.81 6.76 11.33
CA TYR A 163 -14.24 7.04 11.26
C TYR A 163 -14.48 8.29 10.40
N PRO A 164 -15.49 8.32 9.51
CA PRO A 164 -15.87 9.54 8.84
C PRO A 164 -16.12 10.68 9.82
N ASN A 165 -15.60 11.86 9.49
CA ASN A 165 -15.58 13.11 10.26
C ASN A 165 -14.66 13.12 11.49
N LEU A 166 -13.81 12.12 11.69
CA LEU A 166 -12.80 12.12 12.75
C LEU A 166 -11.38 12.14 12.17
N THR A 167 -10.46 12.79 12.88
CA THR A 167 -9.03 12.69 12.57
C THR A 167 -8.46 11.29 12.92
N ILE A 168 -7.18 11.07 12.59
CA ILE A 168 -6.44 9.86 12.97
C ILE A 168 -6.39 9.74 14.50
N GLU A 169 -6.11 10.84 15.19
CA GLU A 169 -6.01 10.90 16.66
C GLU A 169 -7.37 10.69 17.31
N GLU A 170 -8.41 11.39 16.85
CA GLU A 170 -9.78 11.23 17.39
C GLU A 170 -10.31 9.81 17.16
N THR A 171 -9.98 9.20 16.02
CA THR A 171 -10.29 7.78 15.77
C THR A 171 -9.56 6.88 16.78
N ALA A 172 -8.28 7.12 17.06
CA ALA A 172 -7.53 6.33 18.02
C ALA A 172 -8.09 6.45 19.44
N ASP A 173 -8.44 7.66 19.87
CA ASP A 173 -9.08 7.91 21.16
C ASP A 173 -10.41 7.16 21.29
N ARG A 174 -11.22 7.20 20.22
CA ARG A 174 -12.47 6.43 20.17
C ARG A 174 -12.23 4.92 20.23
N GLN A 175 -11.25 4.39 19.49
CA GLN A 175 -10.91 2.96 19.55
C GLN A 175 -10.44 2.55 20.96
N MET A 176 -9.67 3.40 21.63
CA MET A 176 -9.22 3.17 22.99
C MET A 176 -10.40 3.14 23.97
N ALA A 177 -11.35 4.08 23.84
CA ALA A 177 -12.57 4.11 24.65
C ALA A 177 -13.48 2.90 24.39
N GLU A 178 -13.62 2.47 23.14
CA GLU A 178 -14.38 1.28 22.74
C GLU A 178 -13.77 0.01 23.33
N LYS A 179 -12.43 -0.14 23.27
CA LYS A 179 -11.69 -1.28 23.83
C LYS A 179 -11.74 -1.33 25.36
N ALA A 180 -11.84 -0.18 26.02
CA ALA A 180 -11.98 -0.08 27.47
C ALA A 180 -13.41 -0.37 27.97
N SER A 181 -14.39 -0.49 27.07
CA SER A 181 -15.78 -0.77 27.44
C SER A 181 -16.00 -2.28 27.68
N ASP A 182 -16.77 -2.62 28.72
CA ASP A 182 -17.21 -4.00 28.99
C ASP A 182 -18.32 -4.50 28.03
N ARG A 183 -18.63 -3.73 26.98
CA ARG A 183 -19.67 -4.05 26.00
C ARG A 183 -19.19 -5.13 25.04
N SER A 184 -19.90 -6.25 24.98
CA SER A 184 -19.67 -7.35 24.04
C SER A 184 -20.68 -7.39 22.87
N ILE A 185 -21.35 -6.27 22.61
CA ILE A 185 -22.44 -6.16 21.62
C ILE A 185 -22.00 -5.24 20.49
N TYR A 186 -22.18 -5.71 19.25
CA TYR A 186 -22.10 -4.86 18.05
C TYR A 186 -23.49 -4.43 17.62
N GLN A 187 -23.65 -3.16 17.26
CA GLN A 187 -24.85 -2.63 16.64
C GLN A 187 -24.49 -2.19 15.22
N PHE A 188 -25.30 -2.61 14.25
CA PHE A 188 -25.15 -2.24 12.85
C PHE A 188 -26.45 -1.64 12.35
N ASP A 189 -26.34 -0.53 11.64
CA ASP A 189 -27.44 0.22 11.02
C ASP A 189 -27.47 0.08 9.49
N LYS A 190 -26.39 -0.46 8.90
CA LYS A 190 -26.29 -0.74 7.47
C LYS A 190 -25.53 -2.03 7.16
N LEU A 191 -25.73 -2.52 5.94
CA LEU A 191 -24.93 -3.61 5.38
C LEU A 191 -23.71 -3.05 4.63
N PHE A 192 -22.61 -3.79 4.51
CA PHE A 192 -22.36 -5.11 5.14
C PHE A 192 -22.06 -4.98 6.64
N ILE A 193 -22.46 -5.99 7.44
CA ILE A 193 -22.08 -6.05 8.87
C ILE A 193 -20.67 -6.62 9.09
N ARG A 194 -20.13 -7.34 8.10
CA ARG A 194 -18.85 -8.05 8.20
C ARG A 194 -18.29 -8.33 6.82
N HIS A 195 -16.97 -8.24 6.67
CA HIS A 195 -16.25 -8.81 5.55
C HIS A 195 -15.36 -9.95 6.05
N TRP A 196 -15.70 -11.19 5.69
CA TRP A 196 -15.06 -12.41 6.21
C TRP A 196 -14.92 -12.40 7.73
N ASP A 197 -13.73 -12.25 8.30
CA ASP A 197 -13.43 -12.26 9.73
C ASP A 197 -13.42 -10.87 10.38
N GLU A 198 -13.61 -9.79 9.62
CA GLU A 198 -13.63 -8.40 10.13
C GLU A 198 -15.04 -7.79 10.14
N TYR A 199 -15.50 -7.37 11.33
CA TYR A 199 -16.78 -6.65 11.47
C TYR A 199 -16.67 -5.21 10.96
N MET A 200 -17.70 -4.75 10.26
CA MET A 200 -17.78 -3.39 9.72
C MET A 200 -18.26 -2.43 10.81
N THR A 201 -17.35 -1.96 11.66
CA THR A 201 -17.69 -1.12 12.82
C THR A 201 -17.86 0.37 12.48
N GLY A 202 -17.90 0.74 11.20
CA GLY A 202 -18.01 2.12 10.72
C GLY A 202 -16.68 2.82 10.42
N ARG A 203 -15.54 2.13 10.60
CA ARG A 203 -14.23 2.61 10.13
C ARG A 203 -14.05 2.33 8.65
N ARG A 204 -13.37 3.24 7.96
CA ARG A 204 -13.14 3.25 6.52
C ARG A 204 -11.67 3.48 6.19
N HIS A 205 -11.18 2.86 5.13
CA HIS A 205 -9.86 3.19 4.57
C HIS A 205 -9.95 4.54 3.88
N HIS A 206 -9.34 5.55 4.49
CA HIS A 206 -9.25 6.89 3.91
C HIS A 206 -7.84 7.13 3.35
N PRO A 207 -7.70 7.62 2.10
CA PRO A 207 -6.43 8.12 1.60
C PRO A 207 -6.11 9.51 2.19
N PHE A 208 -4.95 9.59 2.83
CA PHE A 208 -4.32 10.82 3.28
C PHE A 208 -3.21 11.21 2.30
N LEU A 209 -3.29 12.41 1.73
CA LEU A 209 -2.31 12.94 0.77
C LEU A 209 -1.42 13.97 1.45
N VAL A 210 -0.11 13.88 1.26
CA VAL A 210 0.84 14.76 1.93
C VAL A 210 2.04 15.07 1.05
N GLN A 211 2.59 16.27 1.19
CA GLN A 211 3.87 16.63 0.59
C GLN A 211 5.02 16.07 1.44
N ILE A 212 6.07 15.62 0.77
CA ILE A 212 7.29 15.16 1.41
C ILE A 212 8.50 15.92 0.89
N ALA A 213 9.48 16.09 1.77
CA ALA A 213 10.75 16.70 1.41
C ALA A 213 11.90 16.03 2.17
N ARG A 214 13.05 15.94 1.50
CA ARG A 214 14.29 15.50 2.12
C ARG A 214 14.86 16.63 2.97
N ARG A 215 15.06 16.38 4.27
CA ARG A 215 15.72 17.30 5.19
C ARG A 215 17.24 17.26 5.00
N SER A 216 17.96 18.21 5.60
CA SER A 216 19.42 18.32 5.48
C SER A 216 20.19 17.11 6.02
N ASN A 217 19.61 16.36 6.96
CA ASN A 217 20.13 15.10 7.47
C ASN A 217 19.92 13.90 6.52
N GLY A 218 19.32 14.12 5.34
CA GLY A 218 19.05 13.10 4.34
C GLY A 218 17.79 12.28 4.57
N ILE A 219 17.01 12.56 5.62
CA ILE A 219 15.77 11.88 5.97
C ILE A 219 14.59 12.60 5.31
N PHE A 220 13.67 11.84 4.69
CA PHE A 220 12.41 12.34 4.18
C PHE A 220 11.41 12.50 5.33
N ASN A 221 10.75 13.66 5.37
CA ASN A 221 9.66 13.93 6.31
C ASN A 221 8.50 14.59 5.57
N PHE A 222 7.34 14.61 6.23
CA PHE A 222 6.21 15.39 5.77
C PHE A 222 6.57 16.87 5.82
N SER A 223 6.21 17.60 4.76
CA SER A 223 6.39 19.04 4.62
C SER A 223 5.06 19.81 4.60
N SER A 224 3.94 19.09 4.71
CA SER A 224 2.59 19.60 4.91
C SER A 224 1.85 18.71 5.91
N GLU A 225 0.71 19.17 6.41
CA GLU A 225 -0.24 18.29 7.09
C GLU A 225 -0.87 17.31 6.06
N PRO A 226 -1.19 16.07 6.46
CA PRO A 226 -1.92 15.16 5.60
C PRO A 226 -3.36 15.64 5.37
N PHE A 227 -3.78 15.62 4.12
CA PHE A 227 -5.14 15.92 3.69
C PHE A 227 -5.93 14.62 3.49
N ASP A 228 -7.00 14.43 4.26
CA ASP A 228 -7.93 13.31 4.09
C ASP A 228 -8.90 13.57 2.93
N VAL A 229 -8.75 12.79 1.86
CA VAL A 229 -9.55 12.90 0.63
C VAL A 229 -11.01 12.48 0.85
N LEU A 230 -11.28 11.70 1.90
CA LEU A 230 -12.59 11.14 2.22
C LEU A 230 -13.11 11.60 3.58
N PHE A 231 -12.58 12.68 4.18
CA PHE A 231 -12.85 13.07 5.57
C PHE A 231 -14.31 12.88 6.02
N SER A 232 -15.28 13.43 5.30
CA SER A 232 -16.72 13.36 5.64
C SER A 232 -17.48 12.27 4.88
N VAL A 233 -16.79 11.44 4.13
CA VAL A 233 -17.36 10.49 3.17
C VAL A 233 -17.30 9.08 3.73
N ASP A 234 -18.45 8.44 3.82
CA ASP A 234 -18.58 7.08 4.34
C ASP A 234 -18.26 6.04 3.23
N SER A 235 -16.98 5.86 2.96
CA SER A 235 -16.51 5.11 1.80
C SER A 235 -15.09 4.60 1.98
N ASP A 236 -14.77 3.46 1.39
CA ASP A 236 -13.41 2.92 1.36
C ASP A 236 -12.66 3.31 0.08
N SER A 237 -11.40 3.71 0.24
CA SER A 237 -10.39 3.72 -0.80
C SER A 237 -8.99 3.42 -0.20
N PRO A 238 -8.29 2.36 -0.63
CA PRO A 238 -8.73 1.38 -1.61
C PRO A 238 -9.96 0.60 -1.11
N THR A 239 -10.73 0.05 -2.03
CA THR A 239 -12.02 -0.60 -1.77
C THR A 239 -11.84 -1.92 -1.03
N ARG A 240 -12.78 -2.30 -0.17
CA ARG A 240 -12.75 -3.61 0.49
C ARG A 240 -13.34 -4.71 -0.42
N PRO A 241 -12.92 -5.97 -0.26
CA PRO A 241 -11.81 -6.43 0.59
C PRO A 241 -10.45 -6.51 -0.11
N PHE A 242 -10.45 -6.44 -1.46
CA PHE A 242 -9.31 -6.78 -2.29
C PHE A 242 -8.61 -5.56 -2.89
N GLY A 243 -9.06 -4.35 -2.57
CA GLY A 243 -8.45 -3.14 -3.09
C GLY A 243 -7.02 -3.01 -2.59
N ASP A 244 -6.13 -2.62 -3.50
CA ASP A 244 -4.73 -2.30 -3.22
C ASP A 244 -4.48 -0.88 -3.73
N ALA A 245 -3.94 -0.02 -2.88
CA ALA A 245 -3.52 1.32 -3.25
C ALA A 245 -2.61 1.36 -4.49
N LYS A 246 -1.77 0.33 -4.71
CA LYS A 246 -0.87 0.27 -5.88
C LYS A 246 -1.60 0.19 -7.21
N VAL A 247 -2.85 -0.28 -7.22
CA VAL A 247 -3.65 -0.35 -8.44
C VAL A 247 -4.79 0.65 -8.41
N GLN A 248 -5.42 0.88 -7.26
CA GLN A 248 -6.59 1.74 -7.14
C GLN A 248 -6.29 3.22 -6.92
N TRP A 249 -5.02 3.60 -6.70
CA TRP A 249 -4.61 4.99 -6.60
C TRP A 249 -3.56 5.33 -7.65
N SER A 250 -3.57 6.58 -8.09
CA SER A 250 -2.54 7.08 -9.00
C SER A 250 -2.31 8.57 -8.81
N PHE A 251 -1.03 8.95 -8.71
CA PHE A 251 -0.62 10.35 -8.87
C PHE A 251 -0.34 10.63 -10.34
N SER A 252 -0.65 11.85 -10.79
CA SER A 252 -0.15 12.37 -12.05
C SER A 252 1.38 12.44 -12.07
N ALA A 253 2.00 12.58 -13.26
CA ALA A 253 3.45 12.57 -13.38
C ALA A 253 4.11 13.69 -12.55
N THR A 254 3.46 14.86 -12.47
CA THR A 254 3.92 15.97 -11.62
C THR A 254 3.48 15.85 -10.14
N GLY A 255 2.55 14.94 -9.83
CA GLY A 255 1.91 14.84 -8.52
C GLY A 255 0.91 15.97 -8.22
N ASN A 256 0.50 16.73 -9.23
CA ASN A 256 -0.51 17.79 -9.09
C ASN A 256 -1.95 17.27 -9.15
N SER A 257 -2.15 16.01 -9.54
CA SER A 257 -3.45 15.37 -9.47
C SER A 257 -3.35 13.99 -8.85
N PHE A 258 -4.41 13.59 -8.18
CA PHE A 258 -4.55 12.27 -7.59
C PHE A 258 -5.86 11.65 -8.09
N ALA A 259 -5.83 10.37 -8.44
CA ALA A 259 -6.99 9.61 -8.83
C ALA A 259 -7.12 8.41 -7.91
N TYR A 260 -8.35 8.05 -7.55
CA TYR A 260 -8.62 6.92 -6.70
C TYR A 260 -9.92 6.21 -7.08
N THR A 261 -9.92 4.89 -6.96
CA THR A 261 -11.16 4.09 -7.01
C THR A 261 -11.90 4.25 -5.70
N ARG A 262 -13.21 4.47 -5.79
CA ARG A 262 -14.11 4.61 -4.65
C ARG A 262 -15.29 3.65 -4.80
N GLN A 263 -15.65 2.96 -3.72
CA GLN A 263 -16.91 2.23 -3.63
C GLN A 263 -17.96 3.07 -2.92
N TYR A 264 -19.11 3.31 -3.53
CA TYR A 264 -20.21 3.99 -2.86
C TYR A 264 -20.82 3.10 -1.75
N ASP A 265 -20.54 3.41 -0.48
CA ASP A 265 -20.97 2.63 0.70
C ASP A 265 -21.63 3.49 1.80
N GLU A 266 -22.34 4.54 1.37
CA GLU A 266 -23.12 5.41 2.27
C GLU A 266 -24.48 4.77 2.62
N THR A 267 -24.89 3.71 1.92
CA THR A 267 -26.17 3.01 2.11
C THR A 267 -25.98 1.49 2.01
N SER A 268 -26.92 0.72 2.55
CA SER A 268 -26.95 -0.75 2.39
C SER A 268 -27.03 -1.22 0.93
N ALA A 269 -27.30 -0.32 -0.04
CA ALA A 269 -27.33 -0.65 -1.46
C ALA A 269 -25.97 -1.13 -1.99
N VAL A 270 -24.86 -0.83 -1.30
CA VAL A 270 -23.51 -1.35 -1.60
C VAL A 270 -23.50 -2.87 -1.78
N THR A 271 -24.41 -3.57 -1.10
CA THR A 271 -24.47 -5.04 -1.10
C THR A 271 -25.01 -5.66 -2.38
N TRP A 272 -25.66 -4.87 -3.22
CA TRP A 272 -26.34 -5.33 -4.43
C TRP A 272 -25.75 -4.70 -5.69
N THR A 273 -24.61 -4.02 -5.57
CA THR A 273 -23.98 -3.30 -6.67
C THR A 273 -22.51 -3.66 -6.79
N THR A 274 -22.02 -3.67 -8.02
CA THR A 274 -20.61 -3.76 -8.36
C THR A 274 -20.01 -2.40 -8.68
N ASN A 275 -20.79 -1.32 -8.47
CA ASN A 275 -20.41 0.02 -8.86
C ASN A 275 -19.17 0.49 -8.09
N LEU A 276 -18.11 0.74 -8.85
CA LEU A 276 -16.90 1.40 -8.39
C LEU A 276 -16.67 2.57 -9.33
N ASP A 277 -16.27 3.71 -8.77
CA ASP A 277 -16.09 4.93 -9.53
C ASP A 277 -14.66 5.44 -9.40
N ILE A 278 -14.16 6.06 -10.47
CA ILE A 278 -12.93 6.83 -10.45
C ILE A 278 -13.23 8.27 -10.06
N TRP A 279 -12.54 8.72 -9.03
CA TRP A 279 -12.56 10.09 -8.55
C TRP A 279 -11.19 10.72 -8.74
N THR A 280 -11.16 12.02 -8.98
CA THR A 280 -9.93 12.80 -9.16
C THR A 280 -9.91 14.01 -8.23
N VAL A 281 -8.72 14.38 -7.77
CA VAL A 281 -8.46 15.55 -6.92
C VAL A 281 -7.35 16.37 -7.55
N ASN A 282 -7.59 17.68 -7.70
CA ASN A 282 -6.55 18.63 -8.09
C ASN A 282 -5.81 19.12 -6.84
N LEU A 283 -4.50 18.82 -6.75
CA LEU A 283 -3.62 19.14 -5.62
C LEU A 283 -2.81 20.42 -5.83
N SER A 284 -3.06 21.16 -6.92
CA SER A 284 -2.47 22.47 -7.19
C SER A 284 -3.33 23.63 -6.71
N VAL A 285 -4.56 23.37 -6.29
CA VAL A 285 -5.51 24.39 -5.82
C VAL A 285 -5.90 24.12 -4.36
N PRO A 286 -6.12 25.12 -3.51
CA PRO A 286 -6.34 24.91 -2.08
C PRO A 286 -7.58 24.08 -1.72
N GLU A 287 -8.59 24.05 -2.59
CA GLU A 287 -9.89 23.43 -2.29
C GLU A 287 -9.83 21.89 -2.28
N HIS A 288 -8.88 21.29 -3.01
CA HIS A 288 -8.69 19.84 -3.12
C HIS A 288 -9.99 19.03 -3.30
N LEU A 289 -10.93 19.53 -4.09
CA LEU A 289 -12.24 18.88 -4.27
C LEU A 289 -12.12 17.59 -5.08
N SER A 290 -12.74 16.52 -4.58
CA SER A 290 -12.92 15.27 -5.31
C SER A 290 -14.02 15.40 -6.34
N VAL A 291 -13.70 15.07 -7.60
CA VAL A 291 -14.62 15.06 -8.74
C VAL A 291 -14.73 13.64 -9.28
N CYS A 292 -15.96 13.12 -9.34
CA CYS A 292 -16.23 11.84 -9.98
C CYS A 292 -16.18 11.98 -11.50
N ILE A 293 -15.40 11.14 -12.17
CA ILE A 293 -15.26 11.18 -13.64
C ILE A 293 -15.97 10.01 -14.32
N THR A 294 -16.49 9.03 -13.57
CA THR A 294 -17.16 7.84 -14.11
C THR A 294 -18.56 7.57 -13.57
N CYS A 295 -19.12 8.42 -12.70
CA CYS A 295 -20.40 8.17 -12.00
C CYS A 295 -21.62 7.92 -12.91
N ASP A 296 -21.53 8.22 -14.20
CA ASP A 296 -22.56 7.87 -15.18
C ASP A 296 -22.59 6.35 -15.49
N ASN A 297 -21.50 5.63 -15.26
CA ASN A 297 -21.41 4.19 -15.39
C ASN A 297 -21.70 3.53 -14.04
N LEU A 298 -22.78 2.75 -13.95
CA LEU A 298 -23.17 2.06 -12.71
C LEU A 298 -22.49 0.69 -12.53
N ALA A 299 -21.47 0.40 -13.34
CA ALA A 299 -20.68 -0.82 -13.29
C ALA A 299 -19.32 -0.55 -12.64
N THR A 300 -18.40 -1.51 -12.69
CA THR A 300 -17.07 -1.35 -12.07
C THR A 300 -16.15 -0.52 -12.95
N ASP A 301 -15.77 0.67 -12.48
CA ASP A 301 -14.60 1.42 -12.95
C ASP A 301 -13.51 1.43 -11.87
N THR A 302 -12.31 0.97 -12.22
CA THR A 302 -11.20 0.82 -11.27
C THR A 302 -9.85 0.97 -11.96
N ASP A 303 -8.81 0.93 -11.15
CA ASP A 303 -7.41 0.92 -11.52
C ASP A 303 -7.00 2.14 -12.36
N PRO A 304 -7.21 3.35 -11.82
CA PRO A 304 -6.79 4.56 -12.49
C PRO A 304 -5.26 4.58 -12.60
N SER A 305 -4.75 5.03 -13.74
CA SER A 305 -3.33 5.20 -13.98
C SER A 305 -3.11 6.45 -14.83
N TYR A 306 -2.48 7.47 -14.25
CA TYR A 306 -2.11 8.66 -15.00
C TYR A 306 -0.99 8.34 -16.00
N SER A 307 -1.04 9.01 -17.14
CA SER A 307 0.06 8.96 -18.10
C SER A 307 1.36 9.43 -17.44
N PRO A 308 2.49 8.75 -17.69
CA PRO A 308 3.77 9.10 -17.10
C PRO A 308 4.38 10.39 -17.67
N THR A 309 3.77 10.98 -18.70
CA THR A 309 4.26 12.15 -19.44
C THR A 309 3.22 13.24 -19.65
N ASP A 310 1.95 12.99 -19.35
CA ASP A 310 0.86 13.96 -19.57
C ASP A 310 -0.18 13.86 -18.44
N ASP A 311 -0.18 14.85 -17.56
CA ASP A 311 -1.07 14.90 -16.40
C ASP A 311 -2.56 15.02 -16.77
N SER A 312 -2.89 15.38 -18.01
CA SER A 312 -4.27 15.44 -18.48
C SER A 312 -4.86 14.08 -18.82
N ILE A 313 -4.01 13.08 -19.08
CA ILE A 313 -4.42 11.76 -19.54
C ILE A 313 -4.44 10.78 -18.38
N LEU A 314 -5.61 10.19 -18.14
CA LEU A 314 -5.82 9.09 -17.21
C LEU A 314 -6.37 7.88 -17.97
N VAL A 315 -5.80 6.70 -17.72
CA VAL A 315 -6.39 5.43 -18.19
C VAL A 315 -6.98 4.68 -17.02
N TYR A 316 -8.03 3.91 -17.26
CA TYR A 316 -8.67 3.09 -16.23
C TYR A 316 -9.32 1.84 -16.84
N ARG A 317 -9.66 0.86 -16.00
CA ARG A 317 -10.37 -0.36 -16.38
C ARG A 317 -11.85 -0.21 -16.08
N SER A 318 -12.70 -0.68 -16.99
CA SER A 318 -14.15 -0.43 -16.97
C SER A 318 -14.96 -1.66 -17.38
N HIS A 319 -15.96 -2.01 -16.58
CA HIS A 319 -17.07 -2.91 -16.94
C HIS A 319 -18.22 -2.10 -17.55
N SER A 320 -19.06 -2.75 -18.35
CA SER A 320 -20.21 -2.14 -19.02
C SER A 320 -21.56 -2.63 -18.47
N ILE A 321 -21.59 -3.72 -17.71
CA ILE A 321 -22.81 -4.33 -17.19
C ILE A 321 -22.89 -4.19 -15.66
N PRO A 322 -23.76 -3.31 -15.13
CA PRO A 322 -23.98 -3.18 -13.69
C PRO A 322 -24.37 -4.51 -13.04
N GLY A 323 -23.77 -4.82 -11.89
CA GLY A 323 -24.07 -6.03 -11.12
C GLY A 323 -23.38 -7.30 -11.62
N TYR A 324 -22.70 -7.28 -12.77
CA TYR A 324 -22.02 -8.46 -13.31
C TYR A 324 -20.52 -8.43 -12.98
N GLU A 325 -20.15 -9.01 -11.83
CA GLU A 325 -18.76 -9.05 -11.33
C GLU A 325 -17.77 -9.72 -12.30
N SER A 326 -18.26 -10.59 -13.18
CA SER A 326 -17.45 -11.32 -14.17
C SER A 326 -17.48 -10.69 -15.57
N ASP A 327 -17.98 -9.45 -15.71
CA ASP A 327 -17.88 -8.71 -16.98
C ASP A 327 -16.42 -8.55 -17.41
N GLN A 328 -16.20 -8.25 -18.69
CA GLN A 328 -14.88 -8.03 -19.24
C GLN A 328 -14.42 -6.59 -18.96
N PHE A 329 -13.24 -6.43 -18.36
CA PHE A 329 -12.57 -5.14 -18.30
C PHE A 329 -12.18 -4.62 -19.70
N LYS A 330 -12.65 -3.41 -20.01
CA LYS A 330 -12.19 -2.60 -21.14
C LYS A 330 -11.28 -1.51 -20.61
N VAL A 331 -10.23 -1.17 -21.36
CA VAL A 331 -9.41 0.00 -21.07
C VAL A 331 -10.10 1.25 -21.61
N LYS A 332 -10.24 2.27 -20.77
CA LYS A 332 -10.80 3.56 -21.10
C LYS A 332 -9.75 4.64 -20.91
N ILE A 333 -9.92 5.74 -21.64
CA ILE A 333 -9.06 6.92 -21.55
C ILE A 333 -9.95 8.10 -21.19
N TYR A 334 -9.55 8.85 -20.17
CA TYR A 334 -10.12 10.11 -19.77
C TYR A 334 -9.08 11.21 -20.02
N ASN A 335 -9.51 12.33 -20.62
CA ASN A 335 -8.69 13.52 -20.80
C ASN A 335 -9.37 14.69 -20.06
N SER A 336 -8.68 15.27 -19.08
CA SER A 336 -9.19 16.40 -18.30
C SER A 336 -9.18 17.73 -19.06
N GLN A 337 -8.48 17.80 -20.20
CA GLN A 337 -8.53 18.92 -21.12
C GLN A 337 -9.47 18.57 -22.30
N PRO A 338 -10.50 19.39 -22.58
CA PRO A 338 -11.31 19.17 -23.76
C PRO A 338 -10.46 19.34 -25.03
N TYR A 339 -10.67 18.47 -26.02
CA TYR A 339 -10.09 18.65 -27.36
C TYR A 339 -10.65 19.93 -27.98
N TYR A 340 -9.89 21.03 -27.92
CA TYR A 340 -10.16 22.18 -28.79
C TYR A 340 -9.68 21.81 -30.19
N PHE A 341 -10.60 21.34 -31.03
CA PHE A 341 -10.38 21.36 -32.47
C PHE A 341 -10.31 22.83 -32.89
N HIS A 342 -9.10 23.35 -33.09
CA HIS A 342 -8.91 24.52 -33.92
C HIS A 342 -9.29 24.10 -35.35
N LEU A 343 -10.54 24.36 -35.73
CA LEU A 343 -10.93 24.40 -37.12
C LEU A 343 -10.10 25.52 -37.76
N VAL A 344 -9.01 25.13 -38.43
CA VAL A 344 -8.31 26.02 -39.35
C VAL A 344 -9.27 26.24 -40.51
N GLN A 345 -9.81 27.45 -40.59
CA GLN A 345 -10.74 27.89 -41.64
C GLN A 345 -10.01 28.14 -42.96
#